data_AF-A0A545SBA0-F1
#
_entry.id   AF-A0A545SBA0-F1
#
_cell.length_a   1.000
_cell.length_b   1.000
_cell.length_c   1.000
_cell.angle_alpha   90.00
_cell.angle_beta   90.00
_cell.angle_gamma   90.00
#
_symmetry.space_group_name_H-M   'P 1'
#
loop_
_entity.id
_entity.type
_entity.pdbx_description
1 polymer ?
#
loop_
_entity_poly.entity_id
_entity_poly.type
_entity_poly.pdbx_seq_one_letter_code
_entity_poly.pdbx_strand_id
1 'polypeptide(L)'
;MPHALPLVKIKGEPDVLPAAGIVLDPHLAIDGHVSLLLRHVYDVDSALDYLGHRILLRPHELRSHVQRILLLVRKEDGASLYGALVDLLIALQDKGVALKLRMLEHARTLLTQTSLVFLRQHLESGLMACDPTLARVRSSLLRKGYCGDQRLVHRIGAATTAEQRSPLDEAHELLAYGQLDQALETLENALLMEPDQAEIVAELLDLYGRMGELERMESMREQMMINFGRVPESWSVNPSLKGVSRA
;
A
#
# COMPACT_ATOMS: atom_id res chain seq x y z
N MET A 1 77.72 -5.14 5.99
CA MET A 1 78.23 -3.98 5.22
C MET A 1 77.17 -3.61 4.18
N PRO A 2 76.70 -2.36 4.14
CA PRO A 2 75.51 -1.95 3.41
C PRO A 2 75.85 -1.73 1.92
N HIS A 3 75.07 -2.33 1.02
CA HIS A 3 75.12 -1.96 -0.39
C HIS A 3 74.39 -0.63 -0.58
N ALA A 4 75.17 0.42 -0.87
CA ALA A 4 74.68 1.75 -1.19
C ALA A 4 73.84 1.71 -2.47
N LEU A 5 72.62 2.23 -2.40
CA LEU A 5 71.78 2.49 -3.57
C LEU A 5 72.35 3.70 -4.34
N PRO A 6 72.35 3.69 -5.68
CA PRO A 6 72.89 4.80 -6.47
C PRO A 6 72.04 6.07 -6.32
N LEU A 7 72.73 7.20 -6.14
CA LEU A 7 72.20 8.52 -5.78
C LEU A 7 71.70 9.35 -6.99
N VAL A 8 71.26 8.72 -8.08
CA VAL A 8 70.82 9.44 -9.29
C VAL A 8 69.54 8.81 -9.86
N LYS A 9 68.41 9.50 -9.66
CA LYS A 9 67.13 9.21 -10.34
C LYS A 9 67.16 9.85 -11.73
N ILE A 10 67.03 9.05 -12.78
CA ILE A 10 66.89 9.54 -14.16
C ILE A 10 65.48 10.09 -14.34
N LYS A 11 65.36 11.32 -14.82
CA LYS A 11 64.10 12.03 -15.03
C LYS A 11 63.35 11.41 -16.22
N GLY A 12 62.44 10.47 -15.96
CA GLY A 12 61.58 9.88 -17.01
C GLY A 12 61.08 8.46 -16.77
N GLU A 13 61.54 7.75 -15.74
CA GLU A 13 60.89 6.49 -15.37
C GLU A 13 59.55 6.78 -14.70
N PRO A 14 58.44 6.11 -15.08
CA PRO A 14 57.21 6.19 -14.32
C PRO A 14 57.53 5.65 -12.93
N ASP A 15 57.53 6.53 -11.92
CA ASP A 15 57.48 6.14 -10.53
C ASP A 15 56.25 5.24 -10.42
N VAL A 16 56.47 3.92 -10.42
CA VAL A 16 55.50 3.00 -9.83
C VAL A 16 55.54 3.37 -8.37
N LEU A 17 54.73 4.37 -8.02
CA LEU A 17 54.49 4.77 -6.65
C LEU A 17 54.22 3.46 -5.91
N PRO A 18 54.97 3.15 -4.84
CA PRO A 18 54.59 2.03 -4.02
C PRO A 18 53.13 2.23 -3.67
N ALA A 19 52.32 1.16 -3.72
CA ALA A 19 50.93 1.15 -3.29
C ALA A 19 50.84 1.35 -1.76
N ALA A 20 51.54 2.35 -1.24
CA ALA A 20 51.47 2.86 0.09
C ALA A 20 50.17 3.64 0.19
N GLY A 21 49.10 2.91 0.54
CA GLY A 21 48.06 3.35 1.48
C GLY A 21 47.69 4.83 1.48
N ILE A 22 47.48 5.46 0.32
CA ILE A 22 46.71 6.71 0.29
C ILE A 22 45.27 6.28 0.55
N VAL A 23 44.87 6.32 1.81
CA VAL A 23 43.46 6.27 2.20
C VAL A 23 42.84 7.51 1.59
N LEU A 24 42.34 7.36 0.36
CA LEU A 24 41.68 8.44 -0.34
C LEU A 24 40.39 8.72 0.40
N ASP A 25 40.15 10.00 0.69
CA ASP A 25 38.89 10.47 1.26
C ASP A 25 37.72 9.83 0.45
N PRO A 26 36.76 9.15 1.09
CA PRO A 26 35.60 8.58 0.43
C PRO A 26 34.87 9.59 -0.46
N HIS A 27 34.86 10.86 -0.09
CA HIS A 27 34.29 11.93 -0.90
C HIS A 27 35.00 12.03 -2.26
N LEU A 28 36.33 12.04 -2.27
CA LEU A 28 37.15 12.08 -3.49
C LEU A 28 37.13 10.77 -4.27
N ALA A 29 36.95 9.64 -3.59
CA ALA A 29 36.86 8.32 -4.23
C ALA A 29 35.51 8.11 -4.94
N ILE A 30 34.44 8.73 -4.45
CA ILE A 30 33.10 8.59 -5.01
C ILE A 30 32.83 9.67 -6.06
N ASP A 31 33.34 10.87 -5.85
CA ASP A 31 33.17 11.98 -6.78
C ASP A 31 34.11 11.82 -8.00
N GLY A 32 33.53 11.64 -9.19
CA GLY A 32 34.27 11.46 -10.45
C GLY A 32 34.53 10.03 -10.90
N HIS A 33 34.39 9.01 -10.04
CA HIS A 33 34.33 7.62 -10.51
C HIS A 33 33.07 7.41 -11.36
N VAL A 34 33.01 6.41 -12.25
CA VAL A 34 31.79 6.01 -13.00
C VAL A 34 31.19 4.70 -12.47
N SER A 35 31.95 3.98 -11.64
CA SER A 35 31.54 2.69 -11.10
C SER A 35 30.37 2.80 -10.11
N LEU A 36 29.43 1.85 -10.21
CA LEU A 36 28.38 1.62 -9.21
C LEU A 36 28.90 0.80 -8.02
N LEU A 37 29.93 -0.02 -8.23
CA LEU A 37 30.57 -0.81 -7.18
C LEU A 37 31.77 -0.05 -6.63
N LEU A 38 31.64 0.43 -5.39
CA LEU A 38 32.67 1.18 -4.67
C LEU A 38 33.70 0.23 -4.04
N ARG A 39 34.35 -0.61 -4.86
CA ARG A 39 35.27 -1.66 -4.38
C ARG A 39 36.47 -1.12 -3.62
N HIS A 40 36.99 0.02 -4.05
CA HIS A 40 38.20 0.66 -3.51
C HIS A 40 37.94 1.58 -2.32
N VAL A 41 36.68 1.69 -1.87
CA VAL A 41 36.34 2.48 -0.69
C VAL A 41 36.49 1.60 0.54
N TYR A 42 37.49 1.93 1.36
CA TYR A 42 37.88 1.20 2.57
C TYR A 42 37.11 1.67 3.80
N ASP A 43 36.82 2.97 3.90
CA ASP A 43 35.95 3.52 4.93
C ASP A 43 34.50 3.52 4.43
N VAL A 44 33.78 2.44 4.78
CA VAL A 44 32.41 2.21 4.35
C VAL A 44 31.43 3.17 5.02
N ASP A 45 31.66 3.54 6.28
CA ASP A 45 30.72 4.35 7.03
C ASP A 45 30.72 5.80 6.54
N SER A 46 31.91 6.40 6.38
CA SER A 46 32.04 7.74 5.79
C SER A 46 31.50 7.79 4.35
N ALA A 47 31.63 6.71 3.59
CA ALA A 47 31.05 6.60 2.26
C ALA A 47 29.51 6.57 2.26
N LEU A 48 28.92 5.86 3.22
CA LEU A 48 27.47 5.83 3.41
C LEU A 48 26.94 7.20 3.84
N ASP A 49 27.64 7.90 4.73
CA ASP A 49 27.29 9.25 5.16
C ASP A 49 27.34 10.25 3.99
N TYR A 50 28.40 10.22 3.20
CA TYR A 50 28.52 11.03 1.99
C TYR A 50 27.40 10.79 0.99
N LEU A 51 27.12 9.51 0.68
CA LEU A 51 26.01 9.14 -0.20
C LEU A 51 24.66 9.58 0.38
N GLY A 52 24.51 9.51 1.71
CA GLY A 52 23.32 9.98 2.40
C GLY A 52 23.11 11.49 2.21
N HIS A 53 24.15 12.29 2.42
CA HIS A 53 24.10 13.73 2.16
C HIS A 53 23.76 14.04 0.69
N ARG A 54 24.34 13.31 -0.26
CA ARG A 54 24.01 13.48 -1.69
C ARG A 54 22.56 13.14 -2.01
N ILE A 55 22.03 12.05 -1.45
CA ILE A 55 20.63 11.65 -1.64
C ILE A 55 19.69 12.71 -1.07
N LEU A 56 19.99 13.26 0.11
CA LEU A 56 19.20 14.34 0.69
C LEU A 56 19.20 15.61 -0.17
N LEU A 57 20.36 15.96 -0.76
CA LEU A 57 20.50 17.13 -1.63
C LEU A 57 19.91 16.91 -3.04
N ARG A 58 20.02 15.69 -3.58
CA ARG A 58 19.58 15.32 -4.92
C ARG A 58 18.82 13.97 -4.90
N PRO A 59 17.56 13.96 -4.43
CA PRO A 59 16.80 12.72 -4.21
C PRO A 59 16.61 11.86 -5.47
N HIS A 60 16.58 12.47 -6.65
CA HIS A 60 16.39 11.74 -7.92
C HIS A 60 17.70 11.27 -8.58
N GLU A 61 18.86 11.47 -7.93
CA GLU A 61 20.14 10.96 -8.42
C GLU A 61 20.26 9.45 -8.16
N LEU A 62 19.76 8.65 -9.10
CA LEU A 62 19.69 7.17 -8.99
C LEU A 62 21.03 6.50 -8.69
N ARG A 63 22.11 7.09 -9.18
CA ARG A 63 23.45 6.54 -8.98
C ARG A 63 23.81 6.45 -7.50
N SER A 64 23.51 7.48 -6.73
CA SER A 64 23.82 7.55 -5.29
C SER A 64 23.01 6.51 -4.52
N HIS A 65 21.74 6.30 -4.88
CA HIS A 65 20.90 5.24 -4.31
C HIS A 65 21.46 3.85 -4.59
N VAL A 66 21.81 3.56 -5.84
CA VAL A 66 22.34 2.25 -6.24
C VAL A 66 23.69 1.98 -5.57
N GLN A 67 24.60 2.96 -5.54
CA GLN A 67 25.87 2.84 -4.84
C GLN A 67 25.68 2.56 -3.35
N ARG A 68 24.74 3.27 -2.69
CA ARG A 68 24.42 3.06 -1.27
C ARG A 68 23.87 1.66 -1.03
N ILE A 69 22.92 1.19 -1.84
CA ILE A 69 22.34 -0.15 -1.74
C ILE A 69 23.41 -1.23 -1.88
N LEU A 70 24.24 -1.15 -2.92
CA LEU A 70 25.28 -2.15 -3.17
C LEU A 70 26.36 -2.15 -2.07
N LEU A 71 26.67 -0.99 -1.52
CA LEU A 71 27.60 -0.86 -0.40
C LEU A 71 27.03 -1.48 0.89
N LEU A 72 25.72 -1.31 1.15
CA LEU A 72 25.03 -1.92 2.29
C LEU A 72 24.88 -3.43 2.14
N VAL A 73 24.65 -3.94 0.92
CA VAL A 73 24.70 -5.38 0.64
C VAL A 73 26.08 -5.96 0.97
N ARG A 74 27.16 -5.27 0.57
CA ARG A 74 28.53 -5.69 0.89
C ARG A 74 28.84 -5.63 2.39
N LYS A 75 28.25 -4.68 3.12
CA LYS A 75 28.38 -4.54 4.58
C LYS A 75 27.52 -5.56 5.35
N GLU A 76 26.61 -6.27 4.67
CA GLU A 76 25.63 -7.18 5.26
C GLU A 76 24.69 -6.52 6.29
N ASP A 77 24.46 -5.21 6.16
CA ASP A 77 23.57 -4.46 7.06
C ASP A 77 22.14 -4.42 6.50
N GLY A 78 21.36 -5.46 6.83
CA GLY A 78 19.97 -5.62 6.39
C GLY A 78 19.03 -4.50 6.85
N ALA A 79 19.24 -3.94 8.05
CA ALA A 79 18.39 -2.89 8.60
C ALA A 79 18.56 -1.55 7.86
N SER A 80 19.81 -1.19 7.57
CA SER A 80 20.12 0.00 6.77
C SER A 80 19.75 -0.22 5.30
N LEU A 81 19.94 -1.42 4.78
CA LEU A 81 19.59 -1.80 3.41
C LEU A 81 18.11 -1.65 3.12
N TYR A 82 17.25 -2.07 4.05
CA TYR A 82 15.80 -1.87 3.94
C TYR A 82 15.45 -0.38 3.78
N GLY A 83 16.04 0.49 4.60
CA GLY A 83 15.86 1.93 4.50
C GLY A 83 16.31 2.51 3.16
N ALA A 84 17.44 2.03 2.63
CA ALA A 84 17.94 2.45 1.32
C ALA A 84 17.05 2.02 0.14
N LEU A 85 16.41 0.85 0.24
CA LEU A 85 15.42 0.42 -0.76
C LEU A 85 14.13 1.24 -0.67
N VAL A 86 13.68 1.59 0.54
CA VAL A 86 12.58 2.52 0.74
C VAL A 86 12.89 3.87 0.10
N ASP A 87 14.10 4.41 0.31
CA ASP A 87 14.54 5.67 -0.32
C ASP A 87 14.50 5.60 -1.85
N LEU A 88 14.94 4.48 -2.44
CA LEU A 88 14.87 4.28 -3.89
C LEU A 88 13.42 4.25 -4.40
N LEU A 89 12.51 3.58 -3.69
CA LEU A 89 11.08 3.53 -4.04
C LEU A 89 10.42 4.91 -3.92
N ILE A 90 10.79 5.71 -2.92
CA ILE A 90 10.35 7.10 -2.78
C ILE A 90 10.91 7.96 -3.92
N ALA A 91 12.17 7.79 -4.30
CA ALA A 91 12.81 8.60 -5.34
C ALA A 91 12.23 8.31 -6.75
N LEU A 92 11.86 7.06 -7.02
CA LEU A 92 11.38 6.61 -8.31
C LEU A 92 9.86 6.67 -8.49
N GLN A 93 9.08 6.67 -7.40
CA GLN A 93 7.60 6.68 -7.45
C GLN A 93 7.05 5.63 -8.42
N ASP A 94 6.29 6.00 -9.43
CA ASP A 94 5.68 5.12 -10.42
C ASP A 94 6.65 4.62 -11.52
N LYS A 95 7.92 5.02 -11.47
CA LYS A 95 8.91 4.77 -12.53
C LYS A 95 9.93 3.70 -12.16
N GLY A 96 10.66 3.21 -13.15
CA GLY A 96 11.88 2.43 -12.92
C GLY A 96 11.67 1.06 -12.27
N VAL A 97 10.54 0.40 -12.51
CA VAL A 97 10.19 -0.92 -11.96
C VAL A 97 11.33 -1.94 -12.11
N ALA A 98 11.96 -2.01 -13.28
CA ALA A 98 13.07 -2.92 -13.54
C ALA A 98 14.29 -2.67 -12.64
N LEU A 99 14.59 -1.41 -12.31
CA LEU A 99 15.68 -1.07 -11.40
C LEU A 99 15.32 -1.44 -9.96
N LYS A 100 14.10 -1.13 -9.50
CA LYS A 100 13.63 -1.50 -8.16
C LYS A 100 13.69 -3.01 -7.94
N LEU A 101 13.17 -3.78 -8.91
CA LEU A 101 13.19 -5.24 -8.85
C LEU A 101 14.62 -5.78 -8.80
N ARG A 102 15.52 -5.25 -9.63
CA ARG A 102 16.94 -5.65 -9.63
C ARG A 102 17.60 -5.39 -8.28
N MET A 103 17.41 -4.20 -7.71
CA MET A 103 17.97 -3.86 -6.40
C MET A 103 17.38 -4.71 -5.28
N LEU A 104 16.09 -5.02 -5.35
CA LEU A 104 15.42 -5.90 -4.38
C LEU A 104 15.97 -7.33 -4.43
N GLU A 105 16.20 -7.87 -5.63
CA GLU A 105 16.75 -9.23 -5.76
C GLU A 105 18.19 -9.33 -5.24
N HIS A 106 19.01 -8.30 -5.47
CA HIS A 106 20.35 -8.21 -4.88
C HIS A 106 20.35 -8.13 -3.35
N ALA A 107 19.28 -7.60 -2.76
CA ALA A 107 19.12 -7.46 -1.31
C ALA A 107 18.43 -8.67 -0.66
N ARG A 108 17.90 -9.63 -1.44
CA ARG A 108 16.91 -10.60 -0.98
C ARG A 108 17.36 -11.42 0.24
N THR A 109 18.63 -11.81 0.30
CA THR A 109 19.17 -12.66 1.37
C THR A 109 19.33 -11.94 2.71
N LEU A 110 19.36 -10.60 2.71
CA LEU A 110 19.59 -9.77 3.89
C LEU A 110 18.29 -9.15 4.45
N LEU A 111 17.15 -9.40 3.79
CA LEU A 111 15.86 -8.82 4.15
C LEU A 111 14.95 -9.87 4.80
N THR A 112 14.11 -9.41 5.72
CA THR A 112 13.04 -10.25 6.26
C THR A 112 11.96 -10.51 5.21
N GLN A 113 11.23 -11.63 5.36
CA GLN A 113 10.13 -11.96 4.44
C GLN A 113 9.06 -10.86 4.41
N THR A 114 8.73 -10.26 5.55
CA THR A 114 7.76 -9.15 5.65
C THR A 114 8.22 -7.93 4.86
N SER A 115 9.50 -7.54 5.01
CA SER A 115 10.10 -6.43 4.27
C SER A 115 10.09 -6.69 2.76
N LEU A 116 10.37 -7.92 2.32
CA LEU A 116 10.36 -8.30 0.91
C LEU A 116 8.96 -8.21 0.30
N VAL A 117 7.94 -8.75 0.99
CA VAL A 117 6.55 -8.68 0.53
C VAL A 117 6.10 -7.24 0.41
N PHE A 118 6.38 -6.42 1.44
CA PHE A 118 6.04 -5.00 1.42
C PHE A 118 6.68 -4.26 0.23
N LEU A 119 7.99 -4.43 0.00
CA LEU A 119 8.67 -3.77 -1.12
C LEU A 119 8.19 -4.27 -2.48
N ARG A 120 7.83 -5.56 -2.61
CA ARG A 120 7.30 -6.14 -3.86
C ARG A 120 5.94 -5.54 -4.24
N GLN A 121 5.06 -5.35 -3.26
CA GLN A 121 3.74 -4.74 -3.48
C GLN A 121 3.82 -3.31 -4.02
N HIS A 122 4.94 -2.61 -3.77
CA HIS A 122 5.13 -1.20 -4.14
C HIS A 122 6.11 -1.01 -5.31
N LEU A 123 6.41 -2.06 -6.09
CA LEU A 123 7.32 -1.93 -7.23
C LEU A 123 6.76 -1.02 -8.33
N GLU A 124 5.46 -1.11 -8.61
CA GLU A 124 4.80 -0.33 -9.65
C GLU A 124 4.46 1.08 -9.17
N SER A 125 3.77 1.22 -8.03
CA SER A 125 3.33 2.52 -7.50
C SER A 125 4.43 3.36 -6.86
N GLY A 126 5.49 2.72 -6.35
CA GLY A 126 6.45 3.37 -5.46
C GLY A 126 5.86 3.61 -4.06
N LEU A 127 6.53 4.49 -3.30
CA LEU A 127 6.18 4.81 -1.92
C LEU A 127 6.07 6.32 -1.73
N MET A 128 5.06 6.76 -0.99
CA MET A 128 4.97 8.16 -0.57
C MET A 128 5.90 8.39 0.62
N ALA A 129 6.68 9.47 0.58
CA ALA A 129 7.62 9.80 1.65
C ALA A 129 6.92 9.93 3.01
N CYS A 130 5.69 10.40 3.04
CA CYS A 130 4.86 10.63 4.23
C CYS A 130 3.99 9.44 4.64
N ASP A 131 4.19 8.27 4.03
CA ASP A 131 3.40 7.07 4.35
C ASP A 131 3.54 6.69 5.84
N PRO A 132 2.43 6.59 6.60
CA PRO A 132 2.44 6.21 8.01
C PRO A 132 3.09 4.84 8.29
N THR A 133 3.04 3.90 7.34
CA THR A 133 3.67 2.59 7.47
C THR A 133 5.20 2.71 7.55
N LEU A 134 5.76 3.75 6.95
CA LEU A 134 7.19 4.04 6.94
C LEU A 134 7.65 4.75 8.24
N ALA A 135 6.74 5.17 9.12
CA ALA A 135 7.06 5.93 10.33
C ALA A 135 8.02 5.21 11.31
N ARG A 136 8.26 3.92 11.14
CA ARG A 136 9.22 3.16 11.96
C ARG A 136 10.56 2.88 11.26
N VAL A 137 10.66 3.20 9.97
CA VAL A 137 11.88 2.96 9.16
C VAL A 137 12.86 4.10 9.39
N ARG A 138 13.69 4.00 10.44
CA ARG A 138 14.65 5.05 10.81
C ARG A 138 15.89 5.11 9.91
N SER A 139 16.15 4.04 9.15
CA SER A 139 17.28 3.96 8.21
C SER A 139 17.00 4.60 6.83
N SER A 140 15.75 4.99 6.56
CA SER A 140 15.37 5.72 5.35
C SER A 140 15.66 7.21 5.54
N LEU A 141 16.31 7.81 4.54
CA LEU A 141 16.70 9.22 4.48
C LEU A 141 15.59 10.11 3.91
N LEU A 142 14.81 9.60 2.95
CA LEU A 142 13.81 10.37 2.21
C LEU A 142 12.42 10.26 2.81
N ARG A 143 12.20 9.34 3.74
CA ARG A 143 11.00 9.29 4.57
C ARG A 143 10.77 10.64 5.25
N LYS A 144 9.56 11.16 5.10
CA LYS A 144 9.00 12.18 5.97
C LYS A 144 8.29 11.45 7.11
N GLY A 145 8.40 11.96 8.34
CA GLY A 145 7.75 11.35 9.50
C GLY A 145 6.22 11.34 9.37
N TYR A 146 5.51 11.39 10.49
CA TYR A 146 4.07 11.65 10.42
C TYR A 146 3.85 13.03 9.78
N CYS A 147 3.38 13.03 8.53
CA CYS A 147 2.76 14.21 7.96
C CYS A 147 1.32 14.19 8.45
N GLY A 148 1.00 15.10 9.38
CA GLY A 148 -0.38 15.27 9.80
C GLY A 148 -1.21 15.68 8.60
N ASP A 149 -2.16 14.84 8.21
CA ASP A 149 -3.30 15.29 7.44
C ASP A 149 -4.25 15.98 8.43
N GLN A 150 -4.72 17.18 8.08
CA GLN A 150 -5.72 17.90 8.88
C GLN A 150 -7.11 17.24 8.79
N ARG A 151 -7.27 16.19 7.98
CA ARG A 151 -8.45 15.32 7.98
C ARG A 151 -8.46 14.39 9.19
N LEU A 152 -8.91 14.94 10.32
CA LEU A 152 -9.25 14.18 11.53
C LEU A 152 -10.48 13.28 11.33
N VAL A 153 -11.29 13.56 10.32
CA VAL A 153 -12.53 12.83 10.01
C VAL A 153 -12.45 12.32 8.57
N HIS A 154 -12.19 11.02 8.41
CA HIS A 154 -12.55 10.33 7.19
C HIS A 154 -14.01 9.88 7.33
N ARG A 155 -14.89 10.38 6.47
CA ARG A 155 -16.22 9.80 6.34
C ARG A 155 -16.00 8.37 5.83
N ILE A 156 -16.21 7.38 6.69
CA ILE A 156 -16.28 5.99 6.28
C ILE A 156 -17.60 5.87 5.52
N GLY A 157 -17.51 6.08 4.21
CA GLY A 157 -18.58 5.91 3.25
C GLY A 157 -18.04 5.07 2.09
N ALA A 158 -18.32 3.77 2.17
CA ALA A 158 -18.57 2.90 1.02
C ALA A 158 -17.44 2.59 0.01
N ALA A 159 -16.17 2.45 0.40
CA ALA A 159 -15.15 1.97 -0.56
C ALA A 159 -13.90 1.31 0.06
N THR A 160 -14.08 0.25 0.83
CA THR A 160 -13.05 -0.79 0.95
C THR A 160 -13.77 -2.08 1.33
N THR A 161 -13.62 -3.12 0.50
CA THR A 161 -14.29 -4.41 0.62
C THR A 161 -15.82 -4.31 0.60
N ALA A 162 -16.37 -3.99 -0.58
CA ALA A 162 -17.63 -4.61 -0.96
C ALA A 162 -17.35 -6.12 -1.15
N GLU A 163 -17.28 -6.87 -0.05
CA GLU A 163 -18.16 -8.02 -0.03
C GLU A 163 -19.53 -7.41 -0.29
N GLN A 164 -20.12 -7.72 -1.44
CA GLN A 164 -21.52 -7.42 -1.71
C GLN A 164 -22.31 -8.22 -0.67
N ARG A 165 -22.35 -7.74 0.58
CA ARG A 165 -23.26 -8.25 1.58
C ARG A 165 -24.62 -8.01 0.98
N SER A 166 -25.30 -9.11 0.68
CA SER A 166 -26.63 -9.05 0.13
C SER A 166 -27.49 -8.27 1.13
N PRO A 167 -28.31 -7.30 0.70
CA PRO A 167 -29.22 -6.59 1.60
C PRO A 167 -30.12 -7.57 2.41
N LEU A 168 -30.31 -8.79 1.90
CA LEU A 168 -31.00 -9.88 2.59
C LEU A 168 -30.20 -10.43 3.79
N ASP A 169 -28.87 -10.55 3.68
CA ASP A 169 -28.02 -10.99 4.80
C ASP A 169 -27.99 -9.94 5.92
N GLU A 170 -27.93 -8.65 5.55
CA GLU A 170 -27.99 -7.53 6.50
C GLU A 170 -29.33 -7.52 7.24
N ALA A 171 -30.44 -7.71 6.52
CA ALA A 171 -31.75 -7.81 7.13
C ALA A 171 -31.85 -8.99 8.13
N HIS A 172 -31.30 -10.16 7.79
CA HIS A 172 -31.29 -11.30 8.71
C HIS A 172 -30.47 -11.04 9.98
N GLU A 173 -29.33 -10.36 9.88
CA GLU A 173 -28.55 -9.93 11.05
C GLU A 173 -29.40 -8.99 11.94
N LEU A 174 -30.07 -7.99 11.34
CA LEU A 174 -30.94 -7.05 12.05
C LEU A 174 -32.10 -7.76 12.75
N LEU A 175 -32.74 -8.74 12.09
CA LEU A 175 -33.78 -9.57 12.69
C LEU A 175 -33.25 -10.40 13.86
N ALA A 176 -32.05 -10.96 13.76
CA ALA A 176 -31.41 -11.71 14.84
C ALA A 176 -31.12 -10.84 16.08
N TYR A 177 -30.85 -9.54 15.86
CA TYR A 177 -30.69 -8.55 16.93
C TYR A 177 -32.01 -7.90 17.38
N GLY A 178 -33.15 -8.32 16.83
CA GLY A 178 -34.47 -7.78 17.16
C GLY A 178 -34.74 -6.37 16.63
N GLN A 179 -33.92 -5.88 15.70
CA GLN A 179 -34.05 -4.56 15.07
C GLN A 179 -35.01 -4.64 13.86
N LEU A 180 -36.27 -4.97 14.15
CA LEU A 180 -37.31 -5.24 13.14
C LEU A 180 -37.54 -4.07 12.17
N ASP A 181 -37.67 -2.84 12.69
CA ASP A 181 -37.91 -1.65 11.87
C ASP A 181 -36.76 -1.37 10.89
N GLN A 182 -35.53 -1.59 11.33
CA GLN A 182 -34.34 -1.39 10.49
C GLN A 182 -34.21 -2.49 9.43
N ALA A 183 -34.57 -3.73 9.77
CA ALA A 183 -34.61 -4.83 8.81
C ALA A 183 -35.62 -4.55 7.69
N LEU A 184 -36.82 -4.07 8.05
CA LEU A 184 -37.83 -3.64 7.09
C LEU A 184 -37.31 -2.54 6.18
N GLU A 185 -36.78 -1.46 6.74
CA GLU A 185 -36.25 -0.34 5.95
C GLU A 185 -35.14 -0.79 4.99
N THR A 186 -34.27 -1.70 5.43
CA THR A 186 -33.18 -2.23 4.60
C THR A 186 -33.72 -3.01 3.40
N LEU A 187 -34.69 -3.90 3.62
CA LEU A 187 -35.34 -4.68 2.56
C LEU A 187 -36.21 -3.83 1.63
N GLU A 188 -36.96 -2.86 2.17
CA GLU A 188 -37.78 -1.92 1.39
C GLU A 188 -36.90 -1.08 0.46
N ASN A 189 -35.79 -0.54 0.97
CA ASN A 189 -34.83 0.22 0.18
C ASN A 189 -34.18 -0.66 -0.90
N ALA A 190 -33.84 -1.91 -0.58
CA ALA A 190 -33.29 -2.84 -1.55
C ALA A 190 -34.29 -3.14 -2.69
N LEU A 191 -35.58 -3.31 -2.36
CA LEU A 191 -36.63 -3.51 -3.35
C LEU A 191 -36.86 -2.28 -4.23
N LEU A 192 -36.68 -1.07 -3.67
CA LEU A 192 -36.72 0.18 -4.44
C LEU A 192 -35.48 0.40 -5.32
N MET A 193 -34.37 -0.29 -5.08
CA MET A 193 -33.20 -0.28 -5.96
C MET A 193 -33.31 -1.36 -7.05
N GLU A 194 -33.73 -2.57 -6.67
CA GLU A 194 -33.83 -3.73 -7.55
C GLU A 194 -35.19 -4.43 -7.38
N PRO A 195 -36.20 -4.08 -8.21
CA PRO A 195 -37.57 -4.57 -8.04
C PRO A 195 -37.80 -6.05 -8.40
N ASP A 196 -36.79 -6.72 -8.99
CA ASP A 196 -36.90 -8.10 -9.49
C ASP A 196 -36.37 -9.16 -8.49
N GLN A 197 -36.03 -8.78 -7.25
CA GLN A 197 -35.51 -9.70 -6.24
C GLN A 197 -36.63 -10.46 -5.52
N ALA A 198 -37.01 -11.63 -6.07
CA ALA A 198 -38.10 -12.46 -5.53
C ALA A 198 -37.90 -12.89 -4.05
N GLU A 199 -36.65 -13.07 -3.60
CA GLU A 199 -36.32 -13.45 -2.22
C GLU A 199 -36.66 -12.33 -1.23
N ILE A 200 -36.31 -11.08 -1.54
CA ILE A 200 -36.64 -9.90 -0.72
C ILE A 200 -38.15 -9.69 -0.65
N VAL A 201 -38.84 -9.85 -1.78
CA VAL A 201 -40.30 -9.70 -1.85
C VAL A 201 -41.00 -10.73 -0.95
N ALA A 202 -40.51 -11.97 -0.92
CA ALA A 202 -41.06 -13.03 -0.08
C ALA A 202 -40.80 -12.77 1.41
N GLU A 203 -39.58 -12.36 1.76
CA GLU A 203 -39.20 -12.04 3.14
C GLU A 203 -39.99 -10.84 3.69
N LEU A 204 -40.13 -9.76 2.90
CA LEU A 204 -40.97 -8.62 3.26
C LEU A 204 -42.43 -9.00 3.47
N LEU A 205 -42.99 -9.87 2.61
CA LEU A 205 -44.38 -10.30 2.73
C LEU A 205 -44.62 -11.10 4.03
N ASP A 206 -43.69 -11.99 4.38
CA ASP A 206 -43.73 -12.74 5.62
C ASP A 206 -43.56 -11.81 6.85
N LEU A 207 -42.65 -10.85 6.79
CA LEU A 207 -42.45 -9.86 7.85
C LEU A 207 -43.68 -8.96 8.04
N TYR A 208 -44.27 -8.41 6.98
CA TYR A 208 -45.51 -7.62 7.07
C TYR A 208 -46.66 -8.46 7.64
N GLY A 209 -46.78 -9.73 7.23
CA GLY A 209 -47.80 -10.66 7.73
C GLY A 209 -47.63 -10.97 9.22
N ARG A 210 -46.40 -11.24 9.67
CA ARG A 210 -46.07 -11.54 11.08
C ARG A 210 -46.29 -10.34 12.00
N MET A 211 -46.00 -9.13 11.52
CA MET A 211 -46.12 -7.91 12.31
C MET A 211 -47.50 -7.25 12.21
N GLY A 212 -48.32 -7.64 11.22
CA GLY A 212 -49.65 -7.05 11.00
C GLY A 212 -49.59 -5.64 10.40
N GLU A 213 -48.45 -5.24 9.84
CA GLU A 213 -48.18 -3.92 9.27
C GLU A 213 -48.73 -3.79 7.83
N LEU A 214 -50.04 -4.05 7.68
CA LEU A 214 -50.72 -4.05 6.38
C LEU A 214 -50.75 -2.65 5.74
N GLU A 215 -50.86 -1.58 6.55
CA GLU A 215 -50.85 -0.20 6.05
C GLU A 215 -49.51 0.15 5.41
N ARG A 216 -48.40 -0.30 6.02
CA ARG A 216 -47.04 -0.10 5.48
C ARG A 216 -46.84 -0.87 4.17
N MET A 217 -47.35 -2.10 4.10
CA MET A 217 -47.37 -2.89 2.87
C MET A 217 -48.17 -2.21 1.74
N GLU A 218 -49.34 -1.63 2.05
CA GLU A 218 -50.15 -0.90 1.06
C GLU A 218 -49.43 0.34 0.52
N SER A 219 -48.80 1.12 1.41
CA SER A 219 -47.96 2.26 1.03
C SER A 219 -46.80 1.84 0.13
N MET A 220 -46.10 0.75 0.46
CA MET A 220 -45.00 0.23 -0.35
C MET A 220 -45.49 -0.26 -1.73
N ARG A 221 -46.66 -0.90 -1.79
CA ARG A 221 -47.30 -1.29 -3.06
C ARG A 221 -47.59 -0.08 -3.94
N GLU A 222 -48.11 1.00 -3.35
CA GLU A 222 -48.33 2.26 -4.07
C GLU A 222 -47.02 2.86 -4.57
N GLN A 223 -45.97 2.86 -3.74
CA GLN A 223 -44.64 3.33 -4.14
C GLN A 223 -44.05 2.52 -5.30
N MET A 224 -44.19 1.20 -5.29
CA MET A 224 -43.75 0.35 -6.41
C MET A 224 -44.56 0.62 -7.68
N MET A 225 -45.87 0.84 -7.55
CA MET A 225 -46.75 1.19 -8.66
C MET A 225 -46.36 2.53 -9.30
N ILE A 226 -46.02 3.52 -8.48
CA ILE A 226 -45.58 4.86 -8.93
C ILE A 226 -44.19 4.80 -9.58
N ASN A 227 -43.23 4.10 -8.96
CA ASN A 227 -41.83 4.11 -9.41
C ASN A 227 -41.57 3.19 -10.60
N PHE A 228 -42.20 2.02 -10.63
CA PHE A 228 -41.87 0.96 -11.60
C PHE A 228 -43.02 0.56 -12.51
N GLY A 229 -44.25 1.05 -12.28
CA GLY A 229 -45.39 0.67 -13.11
C GLY A 229 -45.80 -0.80 -12.99
N ARG A 230 -45.28 -1.51 -11.98
CA ARG A 230 -45.60 -2.92 -11.68
C ARG A 230 -45.47 -3.18 -10.18
N VAL A 231 -46.21 -4.18 -9.72
CA VAL A 231 -46.14 -4.71 -8.36
C VAL A 231 -45.70 -6.18 -8.47
N PRO A 232 -44.88 -6.70 -7.54
CA PRO A 232 -44.52 -8.11 -7.55
C PRO A 232 -45.74 -9.02 -7.57
N GLU A 233 -45.69 -10.10 -8.36
CA GLU A 233 -46.83 -11.01 -8.54
C GLU A 233 -47.33 -11.60 -7.21
N SER A 234 -46.43 -11.86 -6.25
CA SER A 234 -46.77 -12.35 -4.90
C SER A 234 -47.55 -11.34 -4.05
N TRP A 235 -47.47 -10.04 -4.37
CA TRP A 235 -48.24 -8.98 -3.72
C TRP A 235 -49.54 -8.67 -4.46
N SER A 236 -49.75 -9.27 -5.64
CA SER A 236 -51.01 -9.21 -6.39
C SER A 236 -52.05 -10.17 -5.79
N VAL A 237 -52.29 -10.06 -4.49
CA VAL A 237 -53.39 -10.78 -3.86
C VAL A 237 -54.70 -10.14 -4.32
N ASN A 238 -55.32 -10.82 -5.28
CA ASN A 238 -56.72 -10.74 -5.62
C ASN A 238 -57.56 -10.62 -4.33
N PRO A 239 -58.53 -9.69 -4.20
CA PRO A 239 -59.31 -9.48 -2.98
C PRO A 239 -60.33 -10.62 -2.68
N SER A 240 -60.03 -11.86 -3.04
CA SER A 240 -60.90 -13.03 -2.89
C SER A 240 -60.57 -13.89 -1.67
N LEU A 241 -60.27 -13.28 -0.53
CA LEU A 241 -60.47 -13.91 0.78
C LEU A 241 -61.36 -13.03 1.66
N LYS A 242 -62.57 -12.76 1.16
CA LYS A 242 -63.72 -12.55 2.05
C LYS A 242 -64.18 -13.91 2.59
N GLY A 243 -63.89 -14.15 3.87
CA GLY A 243 -64.90 -14.62 4.81
C GLY A 243 -65.08 -16.13 5.03
N VAL A 244 -65.35 -16.42 6.31
CA VAL A 244 -65.93 -17.65 6.89
C VAL A 244 -64.90 -18.76 7.13
N SER A 245 -64.60 -19.18 8.37
CA SER A 245 -65.58 -19.57 9.38
C SER A 245 -65.13 -19.30 10.82
N ARG A 246 -66.05 -18.69 11.58
CA ARG A 246 -66.24 -18.99 13.00
C ARG A 246 -66.59 -20.48 13.15
N ALA A 247 -65.97 -21.16 14.09
CA ALA A 247 -66.58 -22.11 15.01
C ALA A 247 -65.72 -22.11 16.28
#